data_AF-B3NQT1-F1
#
_entry.id   AF-B3NQT1-F1
#
_cell.length_a   1.000
_cell.length_b   1.000
_cell.length_c   1.000
_cell.angle_alpha   90.00
_cell.angle_beta   90.00
_cell.angle_gamma   90.00
#
_symmetry.space_group_name_H-M   'P 1'
#
loop_
_entity.id
_entity.type
_entity.pdbx_description
1 polymer ?
#
loop_
_entity_poly.entity_id
_entity_poly.type
_entity_poly.pdbx_seq_one_letter_code
_entity_poly.pdbx_strand_id
1 'polypeptide(L)'
;MVLSQEEQEFIKRKHEATLKVRQEFLKQSSNPYRHATGEGGTVFDAGLARFQAMRVSNYEHFKPTGKSFRTGLFAVVLPIALYAWALKAERDGREKKYRTGQVAYKDRQFKFI
;
A
#
# COMPACT_ATOMS: atom_id res chain seq x y z
N MET A 1 12.66 -33.90 16.00
CA MET A 1 12.43 -33.90 14.55
C MET A 1 13.79 -33.86 13.88
N VAL A 2 14.19 -34.91 13.17
CA VAL A 2 15.48 -34.93 12.45
C VAL A 2 15.26 -34.23 11.11
N LEU A 3 15.97 -33.15 10.83
CA LEU A 3 15.87 -32.45 9.56
C LEU A 3 16.50 -33.28 8.44
N SER A 4 15.86 -33.29 7.27
CA SER A 4 16.42 -33.89 6.05
C SER A 4 17.73 -33.19 5.67
N GLN A 5 18.63 -33.89 4.97
CA GLN A 5 19.91 -33.33 4.52
C GLN A 5 19.69 -32.08 3.64
N GLU A 6 18.69 -32.12 2.76
CA GLU A 6 18.34 -30.99 1.89
C GLU A 6 17.89 -29.75 2.69
N GLU A 7 17.10 -29.96 3.74
CA GLU A 7 16.64 -28.88 4.62
C GLU A 7 17.83 -28.26 5.39
N GLN A 8 18.78 -29.09 5.83
CA GLN A 8 19.99 -28.63 6.49
C GLN A 8 20.86 -27.78 5.54
N GLU A 9 21.03 -28.21 4.29
CA GLU A 9 21.76 -27.45 3.27
C GLU A 9 21.08 -26.12 2.96
N PHE A 10 19.75 -26.11 2.82
CA PHE A 10 18.99 -24.89 2.60
C PHE A 10 19.18 -23.88 3.74
N ILE A 11 19.12 -24.36 4.99
CA ILE A 11 19.34 -23.51 6.17
C ILE A 11 20.76 -22.96 6.21
N LYS A 12 21.77 -23.80 5.94
CA LYS A 12 23.18 -23.38 5.86
C LYS A 12 23.37 -22.28 4.82
N ARG A 13 22.85 -22.48 3.60
CA ARG A 13 22.93 -21.48 2.52
C ARG A 13 22.28 -20.15 2.89
N LYS A 14 21.10 -20.18 3.52
CA LYS A 14 20.42 -18.97 3.99
C LYS A 14 21.21 -18.27 5.10
N HIS A 15 21.78 -19.04 6.01
CA HIS A 15 22.62 -18.52 7.09
C HIS A 15 23.87 -17.85 6.54
N GLU A 16 24.57 -18.48 5.59
CA GLU A 16 25.74 -17.91 4.91
C GLU A 16 25.42 -16.58 4.21
N ALA A 17 24.30 -16.50 3.48
CA ALA A 17 23.88 -15.25 2.84
C ALA A 17 23.61 -14.14 3.87
N THR A 18 22.98 -14.49 5.00
CA THR A 18 22.69 -13.55 6.09
C THR A 18 23.98 -13.05 6.75
N LEU A 19 24.94 -13.95 6.99
CA LEU A 19 26.24 -13.60 7.56
C LEU A 19 27.02 -12.66 6.65
N LYS A 20 27.01 -12.88 5.32
CA LYS A 20 27.68 -11.99 4.36
C LYS A 20 27.18 -10.55 4.45
N VAL A 21 25.87 -10.35 4.41
CA VAL A 21 25.24 -9.02 4.51
C VAL A 21 25.53 -8.39 5.88
N ARG A 22 25.46 -9.18 6.95
CA ARG A 22 25.78 -8.70 8.31
C ARG A 22 27.25 -8.26 8.43
N GLN A 23 28.17 -9.03 7.89
CA GLN A 23 29.60 -8.71 7.91
C GLN A 23 29.89 -7.41 7.14
N GLU A 24 29.26 -7.22 5.98
CA GLU A 24 29.35 -5.97 5.21
C GLU A 24 28.84 -4.78 6.03
N PHE A 25 27.66 -4.91 6.64
CA PHE A 25 27.10 -3.89 7.50
C PHE A 25 28.01 -3.57 8.70
N LEU A 26 28.53 -4.58 9.39
CA LEU A 26 29.44 -4.40 10.53
C LEU A 26 30.73 -3.72 10.10
N LYS A 27 31.31 -4.10 8.95
CA LYS A 27 32.51 -3.47 8.38
C LYS A 27 32.29 -1.97 8.11
N GLN A 28 31.14 -1.62 7.54
CA GLN A 28 30.83 -0.22 7.22
C GLN A 28 30.43 0.60 8.46
N SER A 29 29.64 0.02 9.37
CA SER A 29 29.16 0.71 10.58
C SER A 29 30.24 0.92 11.64
N SER A 30 31.19 -0.01 11.78
CA SER A 30 32.29 0.10 12.74
C SER A 30 33.47 0.94 12.25
N ASN A 31 33.48 1.39 10.99
CA ASN A 31 34.56 2.20 10.43
C ASN A 31 34.53 3.65 10.98
N PRO A 32 35.53 4.07 11.79
CA PRO A 32 35.55 5.40 12.40
C PRO A 32 35.83 6.52 11.39
N TYR A 33 36.46 6.22 10.25
CA TYR A 33 36.80 7.20 9.21
C TYR A 33 35.70 7.39 8.17
N ARG A 34 34.55 6.73 8.33
CA ARG A 34 33.43 6.84 7.38
C ARG A 34 32.87 8.26 7.27
N HIS A 35 32.94 9.04 8.34
CA HIS A 35 32.55 10.46 8.31
C HIS A 35 33.59 11.34 7.60
N ALA A 36 34.84 10.89 7.50
CA ALA A 36 35.93 11.64 6.87
C ALA A 36 35.95 11.52 5.34
N THR A 37 35.28 10.52 4.76
CA THR A 37 35.22 10.31 3.29
C THR A 37 34.19 11.21 2.58
N GLY A 38 33.51 12.12 3.30
CA GLY A 38 32.46 12.99 2.72
C GLY A 38 31.12 12.28 2.48
N GLU A 39 31.07 10.96 2.60
CA GLU A 39 29.86 10.12 2.62
C GLU A 39 29.24 10.02 4.03
N GLY A 40 29.37 11.08 4.82
CA GLY A 40 28.90 11.11 6.20
C GLY A 40 27.39 10.90 6.29
N GLY A 41 26.95 9.78 6.88
CA GLY A 41 25.52 9.46 7.03
C GLY A 41 25.23 8.04 7.52
N THR A 42 24.01 7.56 7.27
CA THR A 42 23.59 6.18 7.55
C THR A 42 24.24 5.19 6.57
N VAL A 43 24.40 3.92 6.96
CA VAL A 43 24.89 2.87 6.05
C VAL A 43 23.91 2.73 4.88
N PHE A 44 24.41 2.71 3.64
CA PHE A 44 23.58 2.47 2.46
C PHE A 44 23.17 0.99 2.38
N ASP A 45 21.87 0.73 2.30
CA ASP A 45 21.32 -0.62 2.10
C ASP A 45 20.84 -0.78 0.65
N ALA A 46 21.59 -1.56 -0.13
CA ALA A 46 21.24 -1.86 -1.52
C ALA A 46 19.94 -2.68 -1.66
N GLY A 47 19.57 -3.47 -0.64
CA GLY A 47 18.29 -4.18 -0.61
C GLY A 47 17.12 -3.22 -0.44
N LEU A 48 17.23 -2.28 0.50
CA LEU A 48 16.23 -1.23 0.71
C LEU A 48 16.08 -0.33 -0.52
N ALA A 49 17.20 0.10 -1.11
CA ALA A 49 17.20 0.92 -2.32
C ALA A 49 16.48 0.21 -3.49
N ARG A 50 16.76 -1.08 -3.71
CA ARG A 50 16.07 -1.88 -4.74
C ARG A 50 14.58 -2.03 -4.45
N PHE A 51 14.20 -2.26 -3.20
CA PHE A 51 12.79 -2.34 -2.81
C PHE A 51 12.04 -1.03 -3.09
N GLN A 52 12.65 0.11 -2.73
CA GLN A 52 12.08 1.43 -3.02
C GLN A 52 11.98 1.67 -4.52
N ALA A 53 13.03 1.37 -5.28
CA ALA A 53 13.03 1.49 -6.74
C ALA A 53 11.88 0.68 -7.37
N MET A 54 11.68 -0.57 -6.96
CA MET A 54 10.58 -1.42 -7.46
C MET A 54 9.19 -0.89 -7.13
N ARG A 55 9.01 -0.17 -6.01
CA ARG A 55 7.72 0.46 -5.69
C ARG A 55 7.42 1.63 -6.60
N VAL A 56 8.44 2.39 -6.98
CA VAL A 56 8.31 3.54 -7.89
C VAL A 56 8.10 3.07 -9.33
N SER A 57 8.86 2.07 -9.80
CA SER A 57 8.75 1.51 -11.15
C SER A 57 7.64 0.45 -11.30
N ASN A 58 6.70 0.37 -10.35
CA ASN A 58 5.63 -0.63 -10.37
C ASN A 58 4.76 -0.52 -11.63
N TYR A 59 4.55 0.69 -12.13
CA TYR A 59 3.78 0.91 -13.36
C TYR A 59 4.42 0.27 -14.59
N GLU A 60 5.75 0.30 -14.71
CA GLU A 60 6.48 -0.31 -15.83
C GLU A 60 6.34 -1.83 -15.86
N HIS A 61 6.11 -2.44 -14.69
CA HIS A 61 5.94 -3.89 -14.53
C HIS A 61 4.47 -4.32 -14.49
N PHE A 62 3.53 -3.37 -14.63
CA PHE A 62 2.11 -3.67 -14.58
C PHE A 62 1.68 -4.51 -15.78
N LYS A 63 0.97 -5.61 -15.51
CA LYS A 63 0.33 -6.43 -16.54
C LYS A 63 -1.19 -6.40 -16.37
N PRO A 64 -1.95 -6.04 -17.42
CA PRO A 64 -3.41 -6.09 -17.38
C PRO A 64 -3.86 -7.55 -17.39
N THR A 65 -4.11 -8.10 -16.20
CA THR A 65 -4.66 -9.45 -16.01
C THR A 65 -6.10 -9.37 -15.51
N GLY A 66 -6.86 -10.46 -15.64
CA GLY A 66 -8.22 -10.53 -15.08
C GLY A 66 -8.27 -10.34 -13.55
N LYS A 67 -7.19 -10.65 -12.83
CA LYS A 67 -7.09 -10.34 -11.38
C LYS A 67 -6.93 -8.83 -11.18
N SER A 68 -6.00 -8.19 -11.88
CA SER A 68 -5.73 -6.74 -11.81
C SER A 68 -6.98 -5.92 -12.16
N PHE A 69 -7.72 -6.35 -13.18
CA PHE A 69 -8.97 -5.70 -13.59
C PHE A 69 -10.03 -5.77 -12.48
N ARG A 70 -10.30 -6.96 -11.94
CA ARG A 70 -11.27 -7.13 -10.84
C ARG A 70 -10.91 -6.27 -9.64
N THR A 71 -9.63 -6.24 -9.25
CA THR A 71 -9.18 -5.40 -8.14
C THR A 71 -9.42 -3.92 -8.41
N GLY A 72 -9.14 -3.43 -9.62
CA GLY A 72 -9.41 -2.03 -9.99
C GLY A 72 -10.90 -1.70 -10.02
N LEU A 73 -11.72 -2.58 -10.60
CA LEU A 73 -13.18 -2.41 -10.68
C LEU A 73 -13.81 -2.31 -9.29
N PHE A 74 -13.45 -3.23 -8.37
CA PHE A 74 -14.00 -3.23 -7.02
C PHE A 74 -13.42 -2.17 -6.11
N ALA A 75 -12.15 -1.79 -6.28
CA ALA A 75 -11.53 -0.75 -5.45
C ALA A 75 -11.94 0.66 -5.86
N VAL A 76 -12.25 0.89 -7.14
CA VAL A 76 -12.50 2.25 -7.67
C VAL A 76 -13.96 2.42 -8.09
N VAL A 77 -14.45 1.58 -9.01
CA VAL A 77 -15.76 1.80 -9.64
C VAL A 77 -16.91 1.49 -8.67
N LEU A 78 -16.79 0.41 -7.89
CA LEU A 78 -17.85 0.01 -6.96
C LEU A 78 -18.14 1.09 -5.89
N PRO A 79 -17.15 1.67 -5.17
CA PRO A 79 -17.42 2.71 -4.20
C PRO A 79 -18.09 3.95 -4.81
N ILE A 80 -17.67 4.35 -6.01
CA ILE A 80 -18.27 5.48 -6.73
C ILE A 80 -19.74 5.18 -7.05
N ALA A 81 -20.03 4.00 -7.60
CA ALA A 81 -21.39 3.59 -7.95
C ALA A 81 -22.30 3.48 -6.71
N LEU A 82 -21.80 2.89 -5.63
CA LEU A 82 -22.54 2.78 -4.37
C LEU A 82 -22.84 4.15 -3.77
N TYR A 83 -21.86 5.05 -3.75
CA TYR A 83 -22.04 6.40 -3.23
C TYR A 83 -23.06 7.20 -4.06
N ALA A 84 -22.96 7.13 -5.39
CA ALA A 84 -23.91 7.78 -6.29
C ALA A 84 -25.34 7.25 -6.09
N TRP A 85 -25.48 5.93 -5.93
CA TRP A 85 -26.77 5.31 -5.65
C TRP A 85 -27.34 5.74 -4.29
N ALA A 86 -26.53 5.72 -3.24
CA ALA A 86 -26.94 6.15 -1.90
C ALA A 86 -27.39 7.62 -1.88
N LEU A 87 -26.65 8.49 -2.56
CA LEU A 87 -26.98 9.91 -2.68
C LEU A 87 -28.31 10.12 -3.42
N LYS A 88 -28.54 9.37 -4.50
CA LYS A 88 -29.81 9.44 -5.23
C LYS A 88 -30.98 8.93 -4.38
N ALA A 89 -30.82 7.80 -3.71
CA ALA A 89 -31.85 7.22 -2.86
C ALA A 89 -32.23 8.16 -1.69
N GLU A 90 -31.24 8.81 -1.08
CA GLU A 90 -31.46 9.81 -0.03
C GLU A 90 -32.24 11.01 -0.57
N ARG A 91 -31.84 11.54 -1.72
CA ARG A 91 -32.49 12.69 -2.36
C ARG A 91 -33.94 12.39 -2.74
N ASP A 92 -34.20 11.26 -3.38
CA ASP A 92 -35.54 10.86 -3.80
C ASP A 92 -36.44 10.61 -2.59
N GLY A 93 -35.91 9.99 -1.53
CA GLY A 93 -36.61 9.79 -0.27
C GLY A 93 -36.96 11.11 0.42
N ARG A 94 -36.04 12.08 0.41
CA ARG A 94 -36.26 13.42 0.97
C ARG A 94 -37.29 14.21 0.17
N GLU A 95 -37.19 14.22 -1.17
CA GLU A 95 -38.18 14.85 -2.04
C GLU A 95 -39.59 14.27 -1.83
N LYS A 96 -39.70 12.94 -1.68
CA LYS A 96 -40.99 12.28 -1.40
C LYS A 96 -41.61 12.80 -0.10
N LYS A 97 -40.83 12.90 0.98
CA LYS A 97 -41.29 13.45 2.28
C LYS A 97 -41.75 14.90 2.17
N TYR A 98 -41.11 15.70 1.32
CA TYR A 98 -41.51 17.08 1.08
C TYR A 98 -42.83 17.19 0.30
N ARG A 99 -43.04 16.32 -0.70
CA ARG A 99 -44.26 16.30 -1.53
C ARG A 99 -45.47 15.76 -0.78
N THR A 100 -45.29 14.78 0.10
CA THR A 100 -46.38 14.22 0.91
C THR A 100 -46.73 15.05 2.14
N GLY A 101 -45.99 16.14 2.40
CA GLY A 101 -46.22 17.00 3.57
C GLY A 101 -45.79 16.39 4.90
N GLN A 102 -45.07 15.25 4.87
CA GLN A 102 -44.53 14.61 6.09
C GLN A 102 -43.50 15.48 6.82
N VAL A 103 -42.88 16.43 6.12
CA VAL A 103 -41.98 17.44 6.69
C VAL A 103 -42.59 18.82 6.51
N ALA A 104 -42.82 19.51 7.62
CA ALA A 104 -43.33 20.87 7.60
C ALA A 104 -42.36 21.84 6.91
N TYR A 105 -42.89 22.89 6.28
CA TYR A 105 -42.08 23.84 5.51
C TYR A 105 -41.00 24.56 6.33
N LYS A 106 -41.15 24.64 7.66
CA LYS A 106 -40.15 25.20 8.58
C LYS A 106 -38.96 24.26 8.81
N ASP A 107 -39.15 22.95 8.68
CA ASP A 107 -38.16 21.92 9.01
C ASP A 107 -37.39 21.41 7.77
N ARG A 108 -37.59 22.05 6.61
CA ARG A 108 -36.88 21.71 5.36
C ARG A 108 -35.46 22.25 5.41
N GLN A 109 -34.49 21.41 5.04
CA GLN A 109 -33.11 21.86 4.87
C GLN A 109 -32.96 22.65 3.56
N PHE A 110 -32.04 23.62 3.54
CA PHE A 110 -31.76 24.48 2.36
C PHE A 110 -33.00 25.23 1.84
N LYS A 111 -33.73 25.90 2.73
CA LYS A 111 -34.97 26.60 2.38
C LYS A 111 -34.76 27.91 1.60
N PHE A 112 -33.62 28.57 1.80
CA PHE A 112 -33.33 29.94 1.34
C PHE A 112 -32.06 30.05 0.50
N ILE A 113 -31.56 28.92 0.01
CA ILE A 113 -30.43 28.80 -0.92
C ILE A 113 -30.99 28.16 -2.18
#